data_AF-A0A3S4IGB1-F1
#
_entry.id   AF-A0A3S4IGB1-F1
#
_cell.length_a   1.000
_cell.length_b   1.000
_cell.length_c   1.000
_cell.angle_alpha   90.00
_cell.angle_beta   90.00
_cell.angle_gamma   90.00
#
_symmetry.space_group_name_H-M   'P 1'
#
loop_
_entity.id
_entity.type
_entity.pdbx_description
1 polymer ?
#
loop_
_entity_poly.entity_id
_entity_poly.type
_entity_poly.pdbx_seq_one_letter_code
_entity_poly.pdbx_strand_id
1 'polypeptide(L)'
;MEDQIINDLNDARIKRQGISLSGGDPLHPQNVPDILKLVRRIREECPGKDIWVWTGYKLDELTAAQMQVVDLINVLVDGKFVQDLKDPMLIWRGSSNQVVHHLR
;
A
#
# COMPACT_ATOMS: atom_id res chain seq x y z
N MET A 1 -4.73 17.48 2.81
CA MET A 1 -4.31 16.44 1.85
C MET A 1 -5.20 15.21 1.97
N GLU A 2 -5.38 14.64 3.17
CA GLU A 2 -6.26 13.46 3.40
C GLU A 2 -7.68 13.66 2.84
N ASP A 3 -8.32 14.79 3.10
CA ASP A 3 -9.70 15.05 2.64
C ASP A 3 -9.82 15.07 1.12
N GLN A 4 -8.78 15.57 0.43
CA GLN A 4 -8.75 15.56 -1.03
C GLN A 4 -8.68 14.12 -1.56
N ILE A 5 -7.85 13.28 -0.94
CA ILE A 5 -7.74 11.85 -1.31
C ILE A 5 -9.08 11.15 -1.15
N ILE A 6 -9.78 11.37 -0.04
CA ILE A 6 -11.08 10.77 0.26
C ILE A 6 -12.13 11.24 -0.74
N ASN A 7 -12.20 12.55 -0.99
CA ASN A 7 -13.11 13.12 -1.98
C ASN A 7 -12.85 12.55 -3.38
N ASP A 8 -11.59 12.39 -3.78
CA ASP A 8 -11.23 11.80 -5.07
C ASP A 8 -11.62 10.32 -5.14
N LEU A 9 -11.41 9.54 -4.07
CA LEU A 9 -11.81 8.14 -4.05
C LEU A 9 -13.33 7.97 -4.15
N ASN A 10 -14.09 8.88 -3.54
CA ASN A 10 -15.56 8.88 -3.55
C ASN A 10 -16.19 9.59 -4.75
N ASP A 11 -15.41 10.24 -5.62
CA ASP A 11 -15.95 10.94 -6.79
C ASP A 11 -16.64 9.97 -7.77
N ALA A 12 -17.97 9.99 -7.80
CA ALA A 12 -18.77 9.13 -8.67
C ALA A 12 -18.60 9.43 -10.16
N ARG A 13 -18.09 10.62 -10.53
CA ARG A 13 -17.84 11.00 -11.92
C ARG A 13 -16.63 10.27 -12.51
N ILE A 14 -15.65 9.95 -11.66
CA ILE A 14 -14.44 9.23 -12.05
C ILE A 14 -14.31 7.99 -11.15
N LYS A 15 -14.73 6.84 -11.66
CA LYS A 15 -14.64 5.58 -10.92
C LYS A 15 -13.18 5.19 -10.71
N ARG A 16 -12.74 5.24 -9.45
CA ARG A 16 -11.45 4.72 -9.00
C ARG A 16 -11.65 3.40 -8.27
N GLN A 17 -10.85 2.39 -8.58
CA GLN A 17 -10.86 1.12 -7.84
C GLN A 17 -10.36 1.30 -6.40
N GLY A 18 -9.36 2.15 -6.21
CA GLY A 18 -8.69 2.29 -4.93
C GLY A 18 -7.50 3.23 -4.99
N ILE A 19 -6.58 3.05 -4.04
CA ILE A 19 -5.35 3.82 -3.92
C ILE A 19 -4.12 2.90 -3.86
N SER A 20 -3.01 3.39 -4.40
CA SER A 20 -1.69 2.78 -4.28
C SER A 20 -0.76 3.68 -3.48
N LEU A 21 -0.23 3.19 -2.38
CA LEU A 21 0.76 3.85 -1.53
C LEU A 21 2.16 3.32 -1.90
N SER A 22 3.01 4.21 -2.39
CA SER A 22 4.38 3.90 -2.84
C SER A 22 5.29 5.12 -2.67
N GLY A 23 6.61 4.98 -2.89
CA GLY A 23 7.58 6.08 -2.81
C GLY A 23 8.52 5.95 -1.61
N GLY A 24 8.61 6.97 -0.75
CA GLY A 24 9.48 7.06 0.43
C GLY A 24 9.20 6.06 1.58
N ASP A 25 8.77 4.85 1.22
CA ASP A 25 8.31 3.71 2.02
C ASP A 25 7.16 4.04 2.99
N PRO A 26 5.91 3.65 2.66
CA PRO A 26 4.76 3.84 3.53
C PRO A 26 4.91 3.17 4.91
N LEU A 27 5.69 2.08 4.99
CA LEU A 27 5.93 1.37 6.25
C LEU A 27 7.21 1.83 6.96
N HIS A 28 7.89 2.87 6.49
CA HIS A 28 8.96 3.48 7.28
C HIS A 28 8.41 3.90 8.66
N PRO A 29 9.09 3.61 9.78
CA PRO A 29 8.54 3.84 11.13
C PRO A 29 8.03 5.26 11.39
N GLN A 30 8.63 6.27 10.74
CA GLN A 30 8.19 7.66 10.84
C GLN A 30 6.90 7.96 10.06
N ASN A 31 6.63 7.21 8.99
CA ASN A 31 5.45 7.36 8.14
C ASN A 31 4.26 6.54 8.67
N VAL A 32 4.51 5.44 9.40
CA VAL A 32 3.48 4.52 9.90
C VAL A 32 2.31 5.23 10.60
N PRO A 33 2.51 6.21 11.51
CA PRO A 33 1.38 6.88 12.18
C PRO A 33 0.43 7.59 11.20
N ASP A 34 0.99 8.31 10.22
CA ASP A 34 0.22 9.06 9.23
C ASP A 34 -0.44 8.15 8.21
N ILE A 35 0.28 7.11 7.76
CA ILE A 35 -0.27 6.09 6.86
C ILE A 35 -1.38 5.32 7.54
N LEU A 36 -1.22 4.92 8.80
CA LEU A 36 -2.25 4.24 9.59
C LEU A 36 -3.52 5.09 9.70
N LYS A 37 -3.36 6.38 9.99
CA LYS A 37 -4.48 7.33 10.04
C LYS A 37 -5.20 7.40 8.70
N LEU A 38 -4.47 7.52 7.60
CA LEU A 38 -5.04 7.60 6.25
C LEU A 38 -5.79 6.32 5.87
N VAL A 39 -5.20 5.14 6.07
CA VAL A 39 -5.86 3.87 5.69
C VAL A 39 -7.10 3.60 6.52
N ARG A 40 -7.13 3.99 7.81
CA ARG A 40 -8.34 3.92 8.63
C ARG A 40 -9.46 4.77 8.05
N ARG A 41 -9.17 6.03 7.72
CA ARG A 41 -10.15 6.93 7.09
C ARG A 41 -10.66 6.39 5.76
N ILE A 42 -9.78 5.87 4.91
CA ILE A 42 -10.20 5.28 3.63
C ILE A 42 -11.14 4.08 3.85
N ARG A 43 -10.87 3.24 4.85
CA ARG A 43 -11.76 2.10 5.17
C ARG A 43 -13.12 2.53 5.69
N GLU A 44 -13.18 3.58 6.48
CA GLU A 44 -14.41 4.11 7.06
C GLU A 44 -15.23 4.91 6.04
N GLU A 45 -14.57 5.76 5.24
CA GLU A 45 -15.21 6.77 4.40
C GLU A 45 -15.33 6.35 2.92
N CYS A 46 -14.55 5.38 2.45
CA CYS A 46 -14.51 4.95 1.04
C CYS A 46 -14.80 3.45 0.90
N PRO A 47 -16.06 3.00 1.11
CA PRO A 47 -16.40 1.59 1.08
C PRO A 47 -16.13 0.96 -0.30
N GLY A 48 -15.59 -0.26 -0.28
CA GLY A 48 -15.27 -1.02 -1.51
C GLY A 48 -14.04 -0.53 -2.26
N LYS A 49 -13.21 0.35 -1.68
CA LYS A 49 -11.94 0.75 -2.27
C LYS A 49 -10.79 -0.16 -1.85
N ASP A 50 -9.95 -0.48 -2.83
CA ASP A 50 -8.74 -1.26 -2.59
C ASP A 50 -7.58 -0.37 -2.13
N ILE A 51 -6.76 -0.88 -1.21
CA ILE A 51 -5.54 -0.21 -0.77
C ILE A 51 -4.36 -1.12 -1.08
N TRP A 52 -3.44 -0.64 -1.90
CA TRP A 52 -2.20 -1.32 -2.26
C TRP A 52 -1.01 -0.61 -1.62
N VAL A 53 -0.03 -1.35 -1.14
CA VAL A 53 1.19 -0.80 -0.53
C VAL A 53 2.41 -1.47 -1.11
N TRP A 54 3.38 -0.68 -1.55
CA TRP A 54 4.72 -1.14 -1.89
C TRP A 54 5.69 -0.73 -0.79
N THR A 55 6.49 -1.68 -0.31
CA THR A 55 7.49 -1.46 0.74
C THR A 55 8.80 -2.19 0.45
N GLY A 56 9.91 -1.66 0.96
CA GLY A 56 11.21 -2.32 0.90
C GLY A 56 11.41 -3.37 2.00
N TYR A 57 10.57 -3.38 3.04
CA TYR A 57 10.58 -4.39 4.09
C TYR A 57 9.96 -5.70 3.59
N LYS A 58 10.30 -6.83 4.20
CA LYS A 58 9.55 -8.08 4.01
C LYS A 58 8.44 -8.21 5.03
N LEU A 59 7.38 -8.93 4.68
CA LEU A 59 6.23 -9.13 5.56
C LEU A 59 6.62 -9.74 6.92
N ASP A 60 7.58 -10.66 6.94
CA ASP A 60 8.07 -11.34 8.15
C ASP A 60 9.01 -10.47 9.02
N GLU A 61 9.45 -9.32 8.50
CA GLU A 61 10.30 -8.36 9.21
C GLU A 61 9.49 -7.20 9.83
N LEU A 62 8.18 -7.15 9.57
CA LEU A 62 7.34 -6.05 10.02
C LEU A 62 7.09 -6.09 11.53
N THR A 63 7.24 -4.92 12.14
CA THR A 63 6.89 -4.68 13.54
C THR A 63 5.37 -4.70 13.75
N ALA A 64 4.95 -4.88 15.01
CA ALA A 64 3.53 -4.82 15.37
C ALA A 64 2.85 -3.50 14.96
N ALA A 65 3.59 -2.38 14.95
CA ALA A 65 3.05 -1.08 14.50
C ALA A 65 2.82 -1.05 12.98
N GLN A 66 3.74 -1.60 12.18
CA GLN A 66 3.57 -1.72 10.74
C GLN A 66 2.45 -2.71 10.39
N MET A 67 2.33 -3.80 11.14
CA MET A 67 1.26 -4.78 10.94
C MET A 67 -0.14 -4.19 11.10
N GLN A 68 -0.34 -3.18 11.96
CA GLN A 68 -1.61 -2.47 12.05
C GLN A 68 -2.02 -1.79 10.72
N VAL A 69 -1.06 -1.36 9.91
CA VAL A 69 -1.33 -0.85 8.56
C VAL A 69 -1.67 -2.02 7.64
N VAL A 70 -0.89 -3.10 7.68
CA VAL A 70 -1.07 -4.29 6.85
C VAL A 70 -2.45 -4.92 7.02
N ASP A 71 -2.97 -4.96 8.24
CA ASP A 71 -4.32 -5.47 8.56
C ASP A 71 -5.43 -4.63 7.87
N LEU A 72 -5.11 -3.39 7.48
CA LEU A 72 -6.03 -2.43 6.88
C LEU A 72 -5.84 -2.25 5.36
N ILE A 73 -4.96 -3.00 4.69
CA ILE A 73 -4.77 -2.95 3.23
C ILE A 73 -5.24 -4.23 2.50
N ASN A 74 -5.35 -4.19 1.17
CA ASN A 74 -5.74 -5.36 0.37
C ASN A 74 -4.52 -6.11 -0.17
N VAL A 75 -3.51 -5.37 -0.65
CA VAL A 75 -2.33 -5.96 -1.27
C VAL A 75 -1.07 -5.30 -0.72
N LEU A 76 -0.13 -6.15 -0.30
CA LEU A 76 1.22 -5.74 0.05
C LEU A 76 2.20 -6.28 -1.00
N VAL A 77 3.01 -5.41 -1.58
CA VAL A 77 4.16 -5.80 -2.39
C VAL A 77 5.41 -5.53 -1.56
N ASP A 78 6.07 -6.60 -1.14
CA ASP A 78 7.18 -6.55 -0.19
C ASP A 78 8.55 -6.71 -0.87
N GLY A 79 9.61 -6.34 -0.14
CA GLY A 79 10.99 -6.48 -0.56
C GLY A 79 11.55 -5.31 -1.38
N LYS A 80 12.84 -5.02 -1.16
CA LYS A 80 13.57 -3.98 -1.89
C LYS A 80 13.66 -4.29 -3.38
N PHE A 81 13.57 -3.25 -4.21
CA PHE A 81 13.86 -3.36 -5.62
C PHE A 81 15.35 -3.67 -5.85
N VAL A 82 15.64 -4.68 -6.66
CA VAL A 82 17.00 -5.11 -7.00
C VAL A 82 17.18 -5.03 -8.52
N GLN A 83 18.08 -4.15 -8.96
CA GLN A 83 18.31 -3.88 -10.39
C GLN A 83 18.73 -5.14 -11.18
N ASP A 84 19.57 -6.00 -10.59
CA ASP A 84 20.03 -7.24 -11.23
C ASP A 84 18.92 -8.29 -11.41
N LEU A 85 17.85 -8.16 -10.63
CA LEU A 85 16.67 -9.03 -10.68
C LEU A 85 15.49 -8.35 -11.38
N LYS A 86 15.74 -7.21 -12.04
CA LYS A 86 14.72 -6.45 -12.75
C LYS A 86 14.19 -7.27 -13.92
N ASP A 87 12.87 -7.43 -13.96
CA ASP A 87 12.20 -8.07 -15.08
C ASP A 87 10.89 -7.32 -15.38
N PRO A 88 10.77 -6.68 -16.57
CA PRO A 88 9.59 -5.91 -16.94
C PRO A 88 8.34 -6.77 -17.22
N MET A 89 8.49 -8.10 -17.35
CA MET A 89 7.36 -9.01 -17.50
C MET A 89 6.69 -9.34 -16.16
N LEU A 90 7.29 -8.96 -15.03
CA LEU A 90 6.71 -9.18 -13.71
C LEU A 90 5.51 -8.26 -13.49
N ILE A 91 4.39 -8.87 -13.10
CA ILE A 91 3.16 -8.14 -12.82
C ILE A 91 3.24 -7.55 -11.40
N TRP A 92 2.97 -6.24 -11.28
CA TRP A 92 2.90 -5.46 -10.03
C TRP A 92 4.20 -5.28 -9.23
N ARG A 93 5.33 -5.82 -9.70
CA ARG A 93 6.63 -5.73 -9.02
C ARG A 93 7.75 -5.44 -10.01
N GLY A 94 8.80 -4.79 -9.52
CA GLY A 94 9.94 -4.38 -10.35
C GLY A 94 11.05 -5.43 -10.43
N SER A 95 11.20 -6.26 -9.40
CA SER A 95 12.24 -7.30 -9.36
C SER A 95 11.74 -8.63 -8.81
N SER A 96 12.36 -9.73 -9.22
CA SER A 96 11.85 -11.10 -8.96
C SER A 96 11.89 -11.51 -7.49
N ASN A 97 12.68 -10.82 -6.66
CA ASN A 97 12.74 -11.04 -5.21
C ASN A 97 11.57 -10.41 -4.42
N GLN A 98 10.77 -9.54 -5.05
CA GLN A 98 9.62 -8.93 -4.40
C GLN A 98 8.43 -9.88 -4.39
N VAL A 99 7.64 -9.94 -3.31
CA VAL A 99 6.48 -10.83 -3.21
C VAL A 99 5.19 -10.03 -3.17
N VAL A 100 4.19 -10.46 -3.93
CA VAL A 100 2.84 -9.88 -3.91
C VAL A 100 1.98 -10.72 -2.98
N HIS A 101 1.51 -10.10 -1.89
CA HIS A 101 0.63 -10.72 -0.90
C HIS A 101 -0.78 -10.18 -1.06
N HIS A 102 -1.72 -11.06 -1.41
CA HIS A 102 -3.14 -10.75 -1.44
C HIS A 102 -3.75 -11.07 -0.06
N LEU A 103 -4.15 -10.04 0.68
CA LEU A 103 -4.58 -10.16 2.08
C LEU A 103 -6.10 -10.29 2.22
N ARG A 104 -6.86 -9.86 1.20
CA ARG A 104 -8.33 -9.93 1.12
C ARG A 104 -8.82 -9.59 -0.29
#